data_AF-A0A6J6P0N6-F1
#
_entry.id   AF-A0A6J6P0N6-F1
#
_cell.length_a   1.000
_cell.length_b   1.000
_cell.length_c   1.000
_cell.angle_alpha   90.00
_cell.angle_beta   90.00
_cell.angle_gamma   90.00
#
_symmetry.space_group_name_H-M   'P 1'
#
loop_
_entity.id
_entity.type
_entity.pdbx_description
1 polymer ?
#
loop_
_entity_poly.entity_id
_entity_poly.type
_entity_poly.pdbx_seq_one_letter_code
_entity_poly.pdbx_strand_id
1 'polypeptide(L)'
;MSSNSNVIVCSFYTADDYYRAHGERLAKNLESLGVEYVLREIEKQEGEDWADICRKKVPFLAEVCAANPDKKVFWMDVDCLILEMPDYIFNSTADIVGFQRGYSSPLAIGYDRRARFWEPSFWGVNTTPLARKMIADAAAIEKTSTIKATDDYFMEEAWRANCDNMTFQMIPSNAVVGMGTANENSRGAFFKFGSSGNVAEFKGKVEQHSGNKKGLKKRALKLAKNLEQKLPPATSNRLRLIADTIGITGILTASKANPETQERNALLNKIQESAQAGQSTKFAESKALFEEKYLLTQAETNSIASANSFFYYASKPSNESVHLAWWAKPFPGNFGDWLSPLIVSHYTEKKVIFQVPVRLASRAHMIGLGSIGRFIKPNSVVVGTGISTDELTLAKSATYVSVRGPVTARVVKESGGPDVTSFGDPGVLISRIFPVERAATNGRVALVRHFTHKPIPLVTPENMDELDVFMSHPDQIKTLVEALNQYDRVVTSAMHIFITCQSYGIPCALITFEGFEDSVHGNGIKYGDYAQGVGLESISPVPVGLNLSKIDFDSLTTDHKITNSKLDEVEQAILKGLSYL
;
A
#
# COMPACT_ATOMS: atom_id res chain seq x y z
N MET A 1 19.58 -23.75 12.52
CA MET A 1 19.97 -22.60 11.70
C MET A 1 21.34 -22.91 11.12
N SER A 2 21.42 -23.24 9.83
CA SER A 2 22.71 -23.30 9.14
C SER A 2 23.32 -21.90 9.20
N SER A 3 24.56 -21.76 9.66
CA SER A 3 25.24 -20.47 9.57
C SER A 3 25.24 -20.03 8.10
N ASN A 4 24.77 -18.81 7.82
CA ASN A 4 24.90 -18.17 6.51
C ASN A 4 26.35 -17.76 6.23
N SER A 5 27.32 -18.62 6.54
CA SER A 5 28.77 -18.34 6.56
C SER A 5 29.36 -17.98 5.20
N ASN A 6 28.61 -18.19 4.12
CA ASN A 6 29.05 -17.97 2.74
C ASN A 6 28.47 -16.69 2.12
N VAL A 7 27.82 -15.85 2.93
CA VAL A 7 27.16 -14.61 2.48
C VAL A 7 27.70 -13.43 3.29
N ILE A 8 27.97 -12.33 2.60
CA ILE A 8 28.27 -11.05 3.23
C ILE A 8 27.38 -9.97 2.63
N VAL A 9 26.77 -9.14 3.49
CA VAL A 9 25.97 -7.98 3.07
C VAL A 9 26.81 -6.72 3.22
N CYS A 10 26.89 -5.88 2.20
CA CYS A 10 27.65 -4.64 2.26
C CYS A 10 26.80 -3.41 1.93
N SER A 11 27.07 -2.33 2.66
CA SER A 11 26.51 -1.00 2.42
C SER A 11 27.44 0.09 2.93
N PHE A 12 27.12 1.34 2.63
CA PHE A 12 27.72 2.50 3.29
C PHE A 12 26.66 3.56 3.55
N TYR A 13 27.01 4.52 4.40
CA TYR A 13 26.15 5.65 4.75
C TYR A 13 26.98 6.91 4.98
N THR A 14 26.38 8.08 4.76
CA THR A 14 27.04 9.36 5.02
C THR A 14 27.03 9.70 6.51
N ALA A 15 28.04 10.45 6.95
CA ALA A 15 28.26 10.83 8.35
C ALA A 15 27.22 11.81 8.96
N ASP A 16 26.04 11.97 8.35
CA ASP A 16 24.95 12.75 8.92
C ASP A 16 24.03 11.87 9.79
N ASP A 17 23.39 12.50 10.78
CA ASP A 17 22.58 11.80 11.78
C ASP A 17 21.46 10.94 11.17
N TYR A 18 20.90 11.39 10.04
CA TYR A 18 19.85 10.66 9.34
C TYR A 18 20.37 9.33 8.78
N TYR A 19 21.47 9.35 8.04
CA TYR A 19 22.04 8.13 7.47
C TYR A 19 22.81 7.28 8.48
N ARG A 20 23.37 7.85 9.55
CA ARG A 20 23.90 7.12 10.71
C ARG A 20 22.83 6.27 11.39
N ALA A 21 21.65 6.84 11.63
CA ALA A 21 20.54 6.10 12.22
C ALA A 21 20.11 4.91 11.34
N HIS A 22 20.11 5.08 10.00
CA HIS A 22 19.87 3.96 9.08
C HIS A 22 21.00 2.91 9.14
N GLY A 23 22.26 3.33 9.21
CA GLY A 23 23.42 2.45 9.36
C GLY A 23 23.35 1.59 10.62
N GLU A 24 23.07 2.19 11.78
CA GLU A 24 22.88 1.47 13.04
C GLU A 24 21.70 0.51 13.00
N ARG A 25 20.58 0.93 12.40
CA ARG A 25 19.40 0.09 12.25
C ARG A 25 19.69 -1.12 11.36
N LEU A 26 20.39 -0.91 10.25
CA LEU A 26 20.79 -1.99 9.35
C LEU A 26 21.78 -2.95 10.02
N ALA A 27 22.76 -2.43 10.78
CA ALA A 27 23.68 -3.27 11.54
C ALA A 27 22.92 -4.21 12.49
N LYS A 28 22.05 -3.66 13.34
CA LYS A 28 21.20 -4.43 14.27
C LYS A 28 20.33 -5.46 13.54
N ASN A 29 19.80 -5.08 12.37
CA ASN A 29 19.02 -5.99 11.54
C ASN A 29 19.84 -7.20 11.07
N LEU A 30 21.03 -6.98 10.51
CA LEU A 30 21.92 -8.04 10.01
C LEU A 30 22.48 -8.91 11.14
N GLU A 31 22.83 -8.30 12.28
CA GLU A 31 23.23 -9.00 13.50
C GLU A 31 22.13 -9.94 13.99
N SER A 32 20.87 -9.48 14.03
CA SER A 32 19.74 -10.31 14.46
C SER A 32 19.48 -11.51 13.54
N LEU A 33 19.88 -11.42 12.27
CA LEU A 33 19.78 -12.48 11.27
C LEU A 33 21.01 -13.39 11.24
N GLY A 34 22.06 -13.08 12.01
CA GLY A 34 23.32 -13.82 12.04
C GLY A 34 24.07 -13.77 10.70
N VAL A 35 23.99 -12.64 9.99
CA VAL A 35 24.61 -12.43 8.68
C VAL A 35 25.85 -11.57 8.84
N GLU A 36 26.96 -11.98 8.20
CA GLU A 36 28.17 -11.16 8.16
C GLU A 36 27.95 -9.92 7.29
N TYR A 37 28.52 -8.77 7.70
CA TYR A 37 28.32 -7.54 6.97
C TYR A 37 29.53 -6.60 6.97
N VAL A 38 29.57 -5.73 5.96
CA VAL A 38 30.49 -4.59 5.85
C VAL A 38 29.69 -3.31 5.74
N LEU A 39 29.66 -2.51 6.82
CA LEU A 39 29.03 -1.19 6.82
C LEU A 39 30.13 -0.13 7.01
N ARG A 40 30.20 0.82 6.06
CA ARG A 40 31.20 1.91 6.09
C ARG A 40 30.52 3.26 6.24
N GLU A 41 30.92 4.04 7.24
CA GLU A 41 30.62 5.47 7.27
C GLU A 41 31.54 6.17 6.26
N ILE A 42 30.97 7.03 5.41
CA ILE A 42 31.72 7.85 4.46
C ILE A 42 31.49 9.34 4.70
N GLU A 43 32.55 10.12 4.55
CA GLU A 43 32.46 11.57 4.56
C GLU A 43 32.08 12.10 3.18
N LYS A 44 31.16 13.06 3.18
CA LYS A 44 30.77 13.80 1.99
C LYS A 44 31.76 14.95 1.79
N GLN A 45 32.45 14.98 0.66
CA GLN A 45 33.38 16.05 0.33
C GLN A 45 32.63 17.32 -0.10
N GLU A 46 33.29 18.47 0.05
CA GLU A 46 32.73 19.75 -0.39
C GLU A 46 32.45 19.73 -1.89
N GLY A 47 31.22 20.07 -2.28
CA GLY A 47 30.77 20.05 -3.68
C GLY A 47 30.19 18.71 -4.16
N GLU A 48 30.32 17.62 -3.40
CA GLU A 48 29.64 16.37 -3.75
C GLU A 48 28.12 16.50 -3.60
N ASP A 49 27.38 15.90 -4.52
CA ASP A 49 25.93 15.76 -4.42
C ASP A 49 25.52 14.30 -4.23
N TRP A 50 24.21 14.05 -4.16
CA TRP A 50 23.66 12.72 -3.96
C TRP A 50 24.10 11.71 -5.04
N ALA A 51 24.33 12.17 -6.28
CA ALA A 51 24.74 11.28 -7.35
C ALA A 51 26.21 10.86 -7.22
N ASP A 52 27.08 11.75 -6.73
CA ASP A 52 28.47 11.40 -6.39
C ASP A 52 28.51 10.37 -5.27
N ILE A 53 27.66 10.55 -4.25
CA ILE A 53 27.52 9.57 -3.17
C ILE A 53 27.04 8.22 -3.71
N CYS A 54 25.98 8.19 -4.52
CA CYS A 54 25.49 6.94 -5.10
C CYS A 54 26.53 6.25 -5.99
N ARG A 55 27.31 7.02 -6.75
CA ARG A 55 28.36 6.49 -7.62
C ARG A 55 29.42 5.69 -6.85
N LYS A 56 29.72 6.05 -5.60
CA LYS A 56 30.68 5.33 -4.73
C LYS A 56 30.29 3.88 -4.44
N LYS A 57 29.04 3.46 -4.68
CA LYS A 57 28.59 2.06 -4.51
C LYS A 57 29.38 1.07 -5.37
N VAL A 58 29.73 1.49 -6.59
CA VAL A 58 30.39 0.62 -7.58
C VAL A 58 31.79 0.20 -7.13
N PRO A 59 32.74 1.13 -6.85
CA PRO A 59 34.06 0.75 -6.37
C PRO A 59 34.02 0.08 -4.99
N PHE A 60 33.09 0.46 -4.12
CA PHE A 60 32.93 -0.19 -2.81
C PHE A 60 32.49 -1.66 -2.93
N LEU A 61 31.49 -1.95 -3.77
CA LEU A 61 31.05 -3.33 -4.03
C LEU A 61 32.19 -4.18 -4.62
N ALA A 62 32.97 -3.60 -5.55
CA ALA A 62 34.13 -4.26 -6.13
C ALA A 62 35.22 -4.56 -5.08
N GLU A 63 35.49 -3.62 -4.18
CA GLU A 63 36.42 -3.80 -3.06
C GLU A 63 36.00 -4.97 -2.16
N VAL A 64 34.72 -5.01 -1.75
CA VAL A 64 34.20 -6.09 -0.89
C VAL A 64 34.25 -7.44 -1.61
N CYS A 65 33.94 -7.48 -2.92
CA CYS A 65 34.08 -8.68 -3.74
C CYS A 65 35.52 -9.18 -3.80
N ALA A 66 36.50 -8.29 -3.96
CA ALA A 66 37.92 -8.65 -4.03
C ALA A 66 38.45 -9.13 -2.67
N ALA A 67 37.98 -8.55 -1.57
CA ALA A 67 38.37 -8.93 -0.21
C ALA A 67 37.75 -10.27 0.23
N ASN A 68 36.65 -10.71 -0.40
CA ASN A 68 35.90 -11.91 -0.03
C ASN A 68 35.68 -12.84 -1.25
N PRO A 69 36.73 -13.45 -1.82
CA PRO A 69 36.65 -14.21 -3.06
C PRO A 69 35.72 -15.43 -2.96
N ASP A 70 35.63 -16.04 -1.77
CA ASP A 70 34.90 -17.27 -1.45
C ASP A 70 33.47 -17.04 -0.94
N LYS A 71 33.04 -15.79 -0.73
CA LYS A 71 31.69 -15.45 -0.24
C LYS A 71 30.85 -14.75 -1.30
N LYS A 72 29.55 -15.04 -1.34
CA LYS A 72 28.59 -14.27 -2.13
C LYS A 72 28.40 -12.91 -1.48
N VAL A 73 28.47 -11.84 -2.27
CA VAL A 73 28.42 -10.46 -1.78
C VAL A 73 27.09 -9.83 -2.19
N PHE A 74 26.36 -9.30 -1.22
CA PHE A 74 25.09 -8.62 -1.46
C PHE A 74 25.23 -7.13 -1.17
N TRP A 75 25.06 -6.29 -2.19
CA TRP A 75 24.81 -4.88 -1.98
C TRP A 75 23.37 -4.67 -1.50
N MET A 76 23.21 -3.78 -0.52
CA MET A 76 21.90 -3.27 -0.12
C MET A 76 21.98 -1.80 0.26
N ASP A 77 21.02 -0.98 -0.15
CA ASP A 77 20.94 0.42 0.29
C ASP A 77 20.70 0.49 1.81
N VAL A 78 21.37 1.43 2.50
CA VAL A 78 21.41 1.49 3.97
C VAL A 78 20.03 1.70 4.61
N ASP A 79 19.10 2.32 3.89
CA ASP A 79 17.74 2.59 4.38
C ASP A 79 16.78 1.41 4.18
N CYS A 80 17.25 0.29 3.62
CA CYS A 80 16.49 -0.95 3.43
C CYS A 80 16.65 -1.92 4.61
N LEU A 81 15.80 -2.96 4.66
CA LEU A 81 15.89 -4.04 5.67
C LEU A 81 15.74 -5.42 5.02
N ILE A 82 16.43 -6.40 5.61
CA ILE A 82 16.20 -7.83 5.36
C ILE A 82 15.33 -8.36 6.51
N LEU A 83 14.23 -9.00 6.20
CA LEU A 83 13.27 -9.51 7.18
C LEU A 83 13.47 -10.99 7.47
N GLU A 84 13.97 -11.73 6.48
CA GLU A 84 14.38 -13.14 6.57
C GLU A 84 15.45 -13.45 5.51
N MET A 85 16.14 -14.58 5.65
CA MET A 85 17.21 -15.02 4.74
C MET A 85 16.78 -16.23 3.92
N PRO A 86 15.94 -16.07 2.88
CA PRO A 86 15.42 -17.20 2.13
C PRO A 86 16.50 -17.86 1.24
N ASP A 87 16.57 -19.19 1.28
CA ASP A 87 17.55 -19.99 0.56
C ASP A 87 17.57 -19.71 -0.95
N TYR A 88 16.40 -19.51 -1.55
CA TYR A 88 16.33 -19.28 -3.00
C TYR A 88 17.01 -17.97 -3.43
N ILE A 89 17.25 -17.03 -2.52
CA ILE A 89 17.99 -15.79 -2.80
C ILE A 89 19.46 -15.97 -2.45
N PHE A 90 19.74 -16.32 -1.20
CA PHE A 90 21.09 -16.31 -0.65
C PHE A 90 21.91 -17.55 -1.04
N ASN A 91 21.24 -18.66 -1.37
CA ASN A 91 21.85 -19.87 -1.93
C ASN A 91 21.74 -19.98 -3.46
N SER A 92 21.31 -18.92 -4.15
CA SER A 92 21.25 -18.91 -5.63
C SER A 92 22.59 -19.30 -6.26
N THR A 93 22.53 -20.05 -7.35
CA THR A 93 23.70 -20.45 -8.17
C THR A 93 23.93 -19.49 -9.34
N ALA A 94 23.05 -18.52 -9.57
CA ALA A 94 23.19 -17.55 -10.66
C ALA A 94 24.41 -16.64 -10.44
N ASP A 95 25.00 -16.11 -11.51
CA ASP A 95 26.10 -15.14 -11.41
C ASP A 95 25.63 -13.86 -10.70
N ILE A 96 24.44 -13.38 -11.07
CA ILE A 96 23.77 -12.21 -10.46
C ILE A 96 22.36 -12.58 -10.02
N VAL A 97 21.96 -12.12 -8.82
CA VAL A 97 20.57 -12.19 -8.33
C VAL A 97 20.10 -10.79 -7.93
N GLY A 98 18.86 -10.42 -8.29
CA GLY A 98 18.37 -9.08 -7.95
C GLY A 98 16.94 -8.82 -8.41
N PHE A 99 16.45 -7.63 -8.08
CA PHE A 99 15.13 -7.19 -8.54
C PHE A 99 15.20 -6.58 -9.93
N GLN A 100 14.15 -6.74 -10.71
CA GLN A 100 13.96 -5.95 -11.92
C GLN A 100 13.71 -4.48 -11.57
N ARG A 101 14.19 -3.55 -12.40
CA ARG A 101 13.99 -2.11 -12.27
C ARG A 101 12.54 -1.73 -11.95
N GLY A 102 12.34 -1.10 -10.79
CA GLY A 102 11.05 -0.70 -10.23
C GLY A 102 10.24 -1.84 -9.64
N TYR A 103 10.90 -2.93 -9.21
CA TYR A 103 10.29 -4.14 -8.64
C TYR A 103 9.19 -4.72 -9.52
N SER A 104 9.32 -4.61 -10.84
CA SER A 104 8.23 -4.98 -11.77
C SER A 104 8.13 -6.48 -12.00
N SER A 105 6.93 -6.91 -12.43
CA SER A 105 6.65 -8.28 -12.84
C SER A 105 7.58 -8.75 -13.97
N PRO A 106 7.93 -10.06 -14.02
CA PRO A 106 8.62 -10.66 -15.16
C PRO A 106 7.99 -10.35 -16.53
N LEU A 107 6.68 -10.12 -16.59
CA LEU A 107 5.98 -9.75 -17.83
C LEU A 107 6.35 -8.35 -18.35
N ALA A 108 7.09 -7.57 -17.55
CA ALA A 108 7.62 -6.28 -17.91
C ALA A 108 9.15 -6.28 -18.13
N ILE A 109 9.78 -7.45 -18.21
CA ILE A 109 11.21 -7.62 -18.50
C ILE A 109 11.55 -7.09 -19.90
N GLY A 110 12.78 -6.56 -20.06
CA GLY A 110 13.31 -6.12 -21.35
C GLY A 110 13.57 -4.60 -21.48
N TYR A 111 14.48 -4.28 -22.41
CA TYR A 111 14.95 -2.91 -22.67
C TYR A 111 13.97 -2.06 -23.49
N ASP A 112 12.95 -2.67 -24.08
CA ASP A 112 11.86 -1.99 -24.76
C ASP A 112 10.94 -1.24 -23.77
N ARG A 113 10.87 -1.74 -22.52
CA ARG A 113 10.05 -1.19 -21.43
C ARG A 113 10.84 -0.35 -20.43
N ARG A 114 12.07 -0.74 -20.11
CA ARG A 114 12.94 -0.06 -19.14
C ARG A 114 14.28 0.28 -19.76
N ALA A 115 14.83 1.44 -19.42
CA ALA A 115 16.16 1.82 -19.89
C ALA A 115 17.29 1.07 -19.15
N ARG A 116 16.97 0.44 -18.02
CA ARG A 116 17.87 -0.34 -17.16
C ARG A 116 17.17 -1.63 -16.72
N PHE A 117 17.93 -2.70 -16.56
CA PHE A 117 17.40 -4.02 -16.23
C PHE A 117 17.17 -4.17 -14.73
N TRP A 118 18.17 -3.82 -13.92
CA TRP A 118 18.22 -4.10 -12.48
C TRP A 118 17.79 -2.90 -11.62
N GLU A 119 17.26 -3.20 -10.43
CA GLU A 119 17.04 -2.19 -9.38
C GLU A 119 18.31 -2.04 -8.52
N PRO A 120 18.89 -0.82 -8.36
CA PRO A 120 20.14 -0.61 -7.63
C PRO A 120 20.09 -0.85 -6.11
N SER A 121 18.91 -0.95 -5.51
CA SER A 121 18.78 -1.03 -4.05
C SER A 121 19.19 -2.37 -3.45
N PHE A 122 19.25 -3.44 -4.26
CA PHE A 122 19.62 -4.78 -3.79
C PHE A 122 20.18 -5.64 -4.94
N TRP A 123 21.42 -6.13 -4.78
CA TRP A 123 22.12 -6.96 -5.75
C TRP A 123 22.92 -8.04 -5.05
N GLY A 124 22.77 -9.30 -5.46
CA GLY A 124 23.65 -10.40 -5.09
C GLY A 124 24.63 -10.73 -6.20
N VAL A 125 25.92 -10.81 -5.83
CA VAL A 125 27.05 -11.13 -6.70
C VAL A 125 27.65 -12.44 -6.23
N ASN A 126 27.66 -13.43 -7.12
CA ASN A 126 28.19 -14.75 -6.80
C ASN A 126 29.73 -14.80 -6.86
N THR A 127 30.30 -15.91 -6.45
CA THR A 127 31.76 -16.15 -6.44
C THR A 127 32.31 -16.56 -7.82
N THR A 128 31.45 -16.65 -8.84
CA THR A 128 31.84 -17.09 -10.17
C THR A 128 32.77 -16.07 -10.85
N PRO A 129 33.70 -16.51 -11.71
CA PRO A 129 34.59 -15.59 -12.42
C PRO A 129 33.86 -14.52 -13.23
N LEU A 130 32.71 -14.85 -13.84
CA LEU A 130 31.92 -13.92 -14.65
C LEU A 130 31.21 -12.87 -13.79
N ALA A 131 30.62 -13.24 -12.65
CA ALA A 131 30.03 -12.28 -11.71
C ALA A 131 31.08 -11.28 -11.22
N ARG A 132 32.25 -11.79 -10.81
CA ARG A 132 33.36 -10.95 -10.32
C ARG A 132 33.91 -10.03 -11.42
N LYS A 133 34.07 -10.55 -12.64
CA LYS A 133 34.50 -9.76 -13.80
C LYS A 133 33.54 -8.61 -14.08
N MET A 134 32.22 -8.86 -14.07
CA MET A 134 31.23 -7.81 -14.30
C MET A 134 31.37 -6.66 -13.28
N ILE A 135 31.51 -6.98 -11.99
CA ILE A 135 31.67 -5.94 -10.95
C ILE A 135 33.01 -5.20 -11.11
N ALA A 136 34.09 -5.90 -11.47
CA ALA A 136 35.37 -5.27 -11.75
C ALA A 136 35.31 -4.34 -12.98
N ASP A 137 34.62 -4.73 -14.04
CA ASP A 137 34.40 -3.90 -15.23
C ASP A 137 33.60 -2.64 -14.87
N ALA A 138 32.56 -2.77 -14.04
CA ALA A 138 31.75 -1.64 -13.56
C ALA A 138 32.63 -0.62 -12.80
N ALA A 139 33.49 -1.09 -11.91
CA ALA A 139 34.43 -0.23 -11.18
C ALA A 139 35.49 0.39 -12.09
N ALA A 140 35.97 -0.34 -13.10
CA ALA A 140 36.94 0.16 -14.06
C ALA A 140 36.39 1.33 -14.88
N ILE A 141 35.16 1.18 -15.42
CA ILE A 141 34.51 2.26 -16.20
C ILE A 141 34.14 3.44 -15.30
N GLU A 142 33.63 3.18 -14.08
CA GLU A 142 33.31 4.24 -13.12
C GLU A 142 34.56 5.07 -12.80
N LYS A 143 35.71 4.43 -12.55
CA LYS A 143 36.96 5.11 -12.22
C LYS A 143 37.44 6.07 -13.32
N THR A 144 37.24 5.72 -14.59
CA THR A 144 37.73 6.52 -15.73
C THR A 144 36.69 7.49 -16.29
N SER A 145 35.42 7.34 -15.92
CA SER A 145 34.34 8.08 -16.56
C SER A 145 34.23 9.51 -16.04
N THR A 146 34.08 10.47 -16.96
CA THR A 146 33.86 11.88 -16.63
C THR A 146 32.38 12.25 -16.56
N ILE A 147 31.48 11.31 -16.86
CA ILE A 147 30.04 11.57 -16.89
C ILE A 147 29.48 11.73 -15.48
N LYS A 148 28.44 12.56 -15.34
CA LYS A 148 27.68 12.70 -14.08
C LYS A 148 26.57 11.65 -14.04
N ALA A 149 26.88 10.45 -13.52
CA ALA A 149 25.93 9.34 -13.40
C ALA A 149 25.98 8.67 -12.02
N THR A 150 24.89 7.96 -11.69
CA THR A 150 24.74 7.13 -10.49
C THR A 150 25.29 5.72 -10.73
N ASP A 151 25.43 4.94 -9.66
CA ASP A 151 25.82 3.52 -9.67
C ASP A 151 25.07 2.68 -10.71
N ASP A 152 23.76 2.84 -10.80
CA ASP A 152 22.90 2.07 -11.71
C ASP A 152 23.21 2.30 -13.19
N TYR A 153 23.98 3.33 -13.55
CA TYR A 153 24.52 3.49 -14.89
C TYR A 153 25.69 2.55 -15.15
N PHE A 154 26.72 2.58 -14.30
CA PHE A 154 27.95 1.81 -14.50
C PHE A 154 27.70 0.30 -14.35
N MET A 155 26.83 -0.08 -13.40
CA MET A 155 26.37 -1.45 -13.24
C MET A 155 25.61 -1.95 -14.49
N GLU A 156 24.82 -1.08 -15.12
CA GLU A 156 24.09 -1.41 -16.34
C GLU A 156 25.04 -1.57 -17.54
N GLU A 157 26.03 -0.70 -17.70
CA GLU A 157 27.01 -0.82 -18.79
C GLU A 157 27.84 -2.10 -18.65
N ALA A 158 28.29 -2.42 -17.43
CA ALA A 158 28.98 -3.68 -17.17
C ALA A 158 28.08 -4.90 -17.42
N TRP A 159 26.80 -4.82 -17.05
CA TRP A 159 25.82 -5.86 -17.35
C TRP A 159 25.70 -6.07 -18.85
N ARG A 160 25.50 -5.01 -19.64
CA ARG A 160 25.39 -5.08 -21.11
C ARG A 160 26.63 -5.68 -21.76
N ALA A 161 27.82 -5.41 -21.21
CA ALA A 161 29.07 -5.92 -21.74
C ALA A 161 29.30 -7.41 -21.45
N ASN A 162 28.66 -7.97 -20.42
CA ASN A 162 28.95 -9.32 -19.92
C ASN A 162 27.76 -10.30 -19.99
N CYS A 163 26.51 -9.82 -20.09
CA CYS A 163 25.31 -10.62 -19.84
C CYS A 163 25.13 -11.84 -20.74
N ASP A 164 25.66 -11.83 -21.97
CA ASP A 164 25.49 -12.92 -22.93
C ASP A 164 26.12 -14.25 -22.48
N ASN A 165 27.03 -14.20 -21.50
CA ASN A 165 27.68 -15.40 -20.93
C ASN A 165 27.26 -15.67 -19.49
N MET A 166 26.40 -14.84 -18.90
CA MET A 166 26.05 -14.89 -17.48
C MET A 166 24.68 -15.53 -17.27
N THR A 167 24.58 -16.30 -16.19
CA THR A 167 23.32 -16.70 -15.60
C THR A 167 22.82 -15.61 -14.65
N PHE A 168 21.51 -15.41 -14.59
CA PHE A 168 20.92 -14.47 -13.65
C PHE A 168 19.64 -15.02 -13.05
N GLN A 169 19.34 -14.61 -11.82
CA GLN A 169 18.09 -14.91 -11.15
C GLN A 169 17.35 -13.60 -10.83
N MET A 170 16.10 -13.54 -11.25
CA MET A 170 15.24 -12.42 -10.93
C MET A 170 14.40 -12.72 -9.68
N ILE A 171 14.38 -11.77 -8.76
CA ILE A 171 13.60 -11.88 -7.53
C ILE A 171 12.15 -11.47 -7.82
N PRO A 172 11.14 -12.26 -7.41
CA PRO A 172 9.73 -11.91 -7.57
C PRO A 172 9.36 -10.58 -6.90
N SER A 173 8.49 -9.79 -7.53
CA SER A 173 8.04 -8.49 -7.00
C SER A 173 7.40 -8.57 -5.61
N ASN A 174 6.67 -9.65 -5.32
CA ASN A 174 6.01 -9.89 -4.04
C ASN A 174 6.97 -10.25 -2.91
N ALA A 175 8.26 -10.46 -3.21
CA ALA A 175 9.31 -10.61 -2.21
C ALA A 175 9.70 -9.26 -1.54
N VAL A 176 9.18 -8.14 -2.06
CA VAL A 176 9.30 -6.81 -1.46
C VAL A 176 8.00 -6.43 -0.75
N VAL A 177 8.12 -5.94 0.49
CA VAL A 177 6.96 -5.49 1.28
C VAL A 177 6.14 -4.47 0.50
N GLY A 178 4.85 -4.77 0.33
CA GLY A 178 3.88 -3.87 -0.31
C GLY A 178 3.94 -3.84 -1.84
N MET A 179 4.76 -4.67 -2.48
CA MET A 179 4.88 -4.75 -3.94
C MET A 179 4.33 -6.07 -4.50
N GLY A 180 4.03 -6.10 -5.80
CA GLY A 180 3.54 -7.30 -6.48
C GLY A 180 2.11 -7.71 -6.08
N THR A 181 1.75 -8.96 -6.42
CA THR A 181 0.48 -9.58 -6.01
C THR A 181 0.81 -10.93 -5.41
N ALA A 182 0.41 -11.14 -4.15
CA ALA A 182 0.60 -12.39 -3.44
C ALA A 182 -0.70 -13.23 -3.44
N ASN A 183 -0.54 -14.53 -3.24
CA ASN A 183 -1.57 -15.52 -3.02
C ASN A 183 -1.09 -16.53 -1.97
N GLU A 184 -1.91 -17.54 -1.67
CA GLU A 184 -1.61 -18.60 -0.69
C GLU A 184 -0.30 -19.38 -0.97
N ASN A 185 0.15 -19.43 -2.23
CA ASN A 185 1.38 -20.11 -2.65
C ASN A 185 2.58 -19.16 -2.71
N SER A 186 2.41 -17.89 -2.36
CA SER A 186 3.49 -16.91 -2.39
C SER A 186 4.43 -17.10 -1.21
N ARG A 187 5.74 -16.92 -1.48
CA ARG A 187 6.74 -16.83 -0.42
C ARG A 187 6.58 -15.51 0.34
N GLY A 188 7.02 -15.49 1.60
CA GLY A 188 7.07 -14.28 2.41
C GLY A 188 7.90 -13.17 1.77
N ALA A 189 7.55 -11.91 2.05
CA ALA A 189 8.42 -10.81 1.66
C ALA A 189 9.64 -10.80 2.59
N PHE A 190 10.84 -10.85 2.00
CA PHE A 190 12.10 -10.80 2.75
C PHE A 190 12.75 -9.42 2.71
N PHE A 191 12.34 -8.55 1.77
CA PHE A 191 13.00 -7.27 1.54
C PHE A 191 12.04 -6.11 1.80
N LYS A 192 12.51 -5.10 2.53
CA LYS A 192 11.81 -3.83 2.68
C LYS A 192 12.67 -2.71 2.09
N PHE A 193 12.11 -2.05 1.08
CA PHE A 193 12.75 -0.89 0.48
C PHE A 193 12.57 0.35 1.36
N GLY A 194 13.65 1.08 1.60
CA GLY A 194 13.63 2.38 2.27
C GLY A 194 13.09 3.49 1.37
N SER A 195 12.49 4.51 1.97
CA SER A 195 11.89 5.64 1.25
C SER A 195 12.69 6.93 1.41
N SER A 196 14.03 6.89 1.36
CA SER A 196 14.86 8.10 1.47
C SER A 196 14.76 9.00 0.21
N GLY A 197 13.67 9.77 0.13
CA GLY A 197 13.62 11.21 -0.16
C GLY A 197 14.06 11.82 -1.50
N ASN A 198 15.17 11.44 -2.14
CA ASN A 198 15.85 12.39 -3.07
C ASN A 198 15.80 12.04 -4.57
N VAL A 199 15.33 10.84 -4.93
CA VAL A 199 15.31 10.36 -6.32
C VAL A 199 14.49 11.28 -7.26
N ALA A 200 13.40 11.88 -6.76
CA ALA A 200 12.55 12.75 -7.57
C ALA A 200 13.21 14.09 -7.94
N GLU A 201 14.12 14.59 -7.10
CA GLU A 201 14.75 15.91 -7.27
C GLU A 201 15.92 15.88 -8.27
N PHE A 202 16.65 14.77 -8.33
CA PHE A 202 17.89 14.65 -9.12
C PHE A 202 17.74 13.92 -10.46
N LYS A 203 16.59 13.27 -10.74
CA LYS A 203 16.31 12.50 -11.98
C LYS A 203 16.45 13.28 -13.31
N GLY A 204 16.65 14.60 -13.27
CA GLY A 204 16.92 15.44 -14.44
C GLY A 204 18.25 16.20 -14.42
N LYS A 205 19.08 15.97 -13.39
CA LYS A 205 20.40 16.60 -13.21
C LYS A 205 21.56 15.62 -13.46
N VAL A 206 21.26 14.33 -13.60
CA VAL A 206 22.22 13.25 -13.88
C VAL A 206 21.95 12.61 -15.23
N GLU A 207 22.98 12.06 -15.84
CA GLU A 207 22.87 11.32 -17.09
C GLU A 207 22.09 10.02 -16.88
N GLN A 208 21.26 9.68 -17.86
CA GLN A 208 20.35 8.54 -17.81
C GLN A 208 20.32 7.88 -19.17
N HIS A 209 20.24 6.54 -19.19
CA HIS A 209 19.94 5.79 -20.40
C HIS A 209 18.63 6.31 -21.02
N SER A 210 18.68 6.68 -22.30
CA SER A 210 17.57 7.33 -22.97
C SER A 210 16.43 6.34 -23.24
N GLY A 211 15.33 6.49 -22.52
CA GLY A 211 14.06 5.86 -22.87
C GLY A 211 13.28 6.69 -23.91
N ASN A 212 12.52 6.02 -24.77
CA ASN A 212 11.72 6.64 -25.83
C ASN A 212 10.91 7.88 -25.36
N LYS A 213 11.00 8.97 -26.15
CA LYS A 213 10.66 10.38 -25.87
C LYS A 213 9.37 10.64 -25.04
N LYS A 214 9.52 11.09 -23.78
CA LYS A 214 8.45 11.64 -22.90
C LYS A 214 8.58 13.16 -22.60
N GLY A 215 9.26 13.93 -23.46
CA GLY A 215 9.75 15.28 -23.15
C GLY A 215 8.68 16.39 -22.98
N LEU A 216 7.58 16.35 -23.73
CA LEU A 216 6.59 17.44 -23.73
C LEU A 216 5.67 17.42 -22.49
N LYS A 217 5.21 16.23 -22.08
CA LYS A 217 4.24 16.06 -20.98
C LYS A 217 4.84 16.36 -19.60
N LYS A 218 6.13 16.08 -19.41
CA LYS A 218 6.85 16.32 -18.14
C LYS A 218 7.09 17.81 -17.88
N ARG A 219 7.24 18.62 -18.94
CA ARG A 219 7.37 20.08 -18.85
C ARG A 219 6.08 20.74 -18.37
N ALA A 220 4.92 20.32 -18.88
CA ALA A 220 3.62 20.83 -18.44
C ALA A 220 3.36 20.54 -16.94
N LEU A 221 3.68 19.33 -16.48
CA LEU A 221 3.51 18.94 -15.08
C LEU A 221 4.45 19.70 -14.12
N LYS A 222 5.67 20.02 -14.57
CA LYS A 222 6.66 20.76 -13.78
C LYS A 222 6.29 22.25 -13.67
N LEU A 223 5.72 22.82 -14.74
CA LEU A 223 5.16 24.17 -14.74
C LEU A 223 3.98 24.28 -13.77
N ALA A 224 3.07 23.29 -13.77
CA ALA A 224 1.95 23.23 -12.84
C ALA A 224 2.42 23.17 -11.36
N LYS A 225 3.39 22.30 -11.04
CA LYS A 225 3.95 22.19 -9.68
C LYS A 225 4.68 23.46 -9.21
N ASN A 226 5.44 24.12 -10.10
CA ASN A 226 6.15 25.35 -9.75
C ASN A 226 5.19 26.53 -9.52
N LEU A 227 4.05 26.56 -10.21
CA LEU A 227 2.99 27.55 -9.96
C LEU A 227 2.27 27.26 -8.65
N GLU A 228 2.02 25.99 -8.32
CA GLU A 228 1.41 25.55 -7.06
C GLU A 228 2.24 25.95 -5.83
N GLN A 229 3.57 25.81 -5.88
CA GLN A 229 4.47 26.15 -4.77
C GLN A 229 4.60 27.65 -4.47
N LYS A 230 4.23 28.52 -5.41
CA LYS A 230 4.34 29.99 -5.25
C LYS A 230 3.03 30.64 -4.80
N LEU A 231 1.97 29.85 -4.61
CA LEU A 231 0.66 30.37 -4.22
C LEU A 231 0.50 30.41 -2.70
N PRO A 232 -0.21 31.41 -2.15
CA PRO A 232 -0.60 31.42 -0.74
C PRO A 232 -1.34 30.13 -0.34
N PRO A 233 -1.24 29.67 0.92
CA PRO A 233 -1.82 28.39 1.37
C PRO A 233 -3.31 28.24 1.03
N ALA A 234 -4.09 29.32 1.20
CA ALA A 234 -5.53 29.32 0.88
C ALA A 234 -5.84 29.12 -0.62
N THR A 235 -4.97 29.60 -1.51
CA THR A 235 -5.14 29.48 -2.96
C THR A 235 -4.61 28.15 -3.49
N SER A 236 -3.50 27.65 -2.93
CA SER A 236 -2.94 26.33 -3.23
C SER A 236 -3.92 25.22 -2.85
N ASN A 237 -4.56 25.33 -1.68
CA ASN A 237 -5.57 24.38 -1.22
C ASN A 237 -6.82 24.34 -2.13
N ARG A 238 -7.25 25.50 -2.67
CA ARG A 238 -8.34 25.56 -3.67
C ARG A 238 -7.96 24.90 -5.00
N LEU A 239 -6.72 25.07 -5.45
CA LEU A 239 -6.22 24.46 -6.69
C LEU A 239 -6.04 22.94 -6.56
N ARG A 240 -5.61 22.45 -5.40
CA ARG A 240 -5.62 21.01 -5.08
C ARG A 240 -7.01 20.42 -5.16
N LEU A 241 -8.02 21.08 -4.58
CA LEU A 241 -9.41 20.65 -4.66
C LEU A 241 -9.88 20.48 -6.12
N ILE A 242 -9.52 21.42 -7.00
CA ILE A 242 -9.85 21.36 -8.44
C ILE A 242 -9.06 20.23 -9.13
N ALA A 243 -7.76 20.09 -8.85
CA ALA A 243 -6.91 19.06 -9.44
C ALA A 243 -7.32 17.64 -9.01
N ASP A 244 -7.72 17.45 -7.75
CA ASP A 244 -8.22 16.18 -7.22
C ASP A 244 -9.61 15.81 -7.76
N THR A 245 -10.38 16.81 -8.16
CA THR A 245 -11.66 16.63 -8.85
C THR A 245 -11.45 16.16 -10.30
N ILE A 246 -10.35 16.57 -10.94
CA ILE A 246 -9.99 16.20 -12.30
C ILE A 246 -9.00 15.02 -12.23
N GLY A 247 -9.52 13.80 -12.11
CA GLY A 247 -8.73 12.56 -12.05
C GLY A 247 -7.82 12.29 -13.25
N ILE A 248 -6.67 12.97 -13.32
CA ILE A 248 -5.68 12.92 -14.42
C ILE A 248 -4.68 11.76 -14.29
N THR A 249 -4.74 10.95 -13.24
CA THR A 249 -3.80 9.83 -13.05
C THR A 249 -4.04 8.63 -13.97
N GLY A 250 -5.28 8.41 -14.42
CA GLY A 250 -5.64 7.23 -15.24
C GLY A 250 -5.20 7.28 -16.71
N ILE A 251 -4.86 8.45 -17.25
CA ILE A 251 -4.55 8.65 -18.67
C ILE A 251 -3.02 8.63 -18.93
N LEU A 252 -2.20 8.63 -17.87
CA LEU A 252 -0.74 8.84 -17.98
C LEU A 252 0.10 7.55 -18.13
N THR A 253 -0.50 6.37 -18.01
CA THR A 253 0.20 5.06 -18.09
C THR A 253 -0.12 4.26 -19.34
N ALA A 254 -1.07 4.71 -20.16
CA ALA A 254 -1.45 4.04 -21.40
C ALA A 254 -0.48 4.38 -22.54
N SER A 255 0.71 3.77 -22.56
CA SER A 255 1.43 3.54 -23.82
C SER A 255 2.50 2.45 -23.71
N LYS A 256 2.48 1.54 -24.69
CA LYS A 256 3.35 0.35 -24.91
C LYS A 256 2.99 -0.97 -24.20
N ALA A 257 1.72 -1.24 -23.89
CA ALA A 257 1.32 -2.61 -23.59
C ALA A 257 1.28 -3.45 -24.89
N ASN A 258 1.69 -4.73 -24.86
CA ASN A 258 1.56 -5.61 -26.02
C ASN A 258 0.06 -5.84 -26.37
N PRO A 259 -0.29 -6.27 -27.60
CA PRO A 259 -1.69 -6.39 -28.02
C PRO A 259 -2.53 -7.27 -27.09
N GLU A 260 -1.97 -8.38 -26.61
CA GLU A 260 -2.66 -9.28 -25.68
C GLU A 260 -2.98 -8.59 -24.34
N THR A 261 -2.03 -7.85 -23.75
CA THR A 261 -2.27 -7.10 -22.51
C THR A 261 -3.35 -6.03 -22.71
N GLN A 262 -3.39 -5.39 -23.88
CA GLN A 262 -4.44 -4.42 -24.20
C GLN A 262 -5.81 -5.09 -24.27
N GLU A 263 -5.89 -6.24 -24.91
CA GLU A 263 -7.13 -7.03 -25.02
C GLU A 263 -7.61 -7.54 -23.66
N ARG A 264 -6.72 -8.13 -22.85
CA ARG A 264 -7.03 -8.56 -21.47
C ARG A 264 -7.59 -7.40 -20.65
N ASN A 265 -6.92 -6.25 -20.67
CA ASN A 265 -7.39 -5.06 -19.95
C ASN A 265 -8.75 -4.57 -20.48
N ALA A 266 -8.98 -4.61 -21.79
CA ALA A 266 -10.25 -4.20 -22.39
C ALA A 266 -11.40 -5.12 -21.95
N LEU A 267 -11.21 -6.44 -21.92
CA LEU A 267 -12.21 -7.38 -21.44
C LEU A 267 -12.45 -7.25 -19.92
N LEU A 268 -11.39 -7.10 -19.12
CA LEU A 268 -11.54 -6.84 -17.67
C LEU A 268 -12.29 -5.54 -17.39
N ASN A 269 -12.04 -4.48 -18.17
CA ASN A 269 -12.78 -3.24 -18.05
C ASN A 269 -14.27 -3.45 -18.38
N LYS A 270 -14.60 -4.22 -19.42
CA LYS A 270 -16.00 -4.57 -19.72
C LYS A 270 -16.66 -5.34 -18.57
N ILE A 271 -15.96 -6.28 -17.95
CA ILE A 271 -16.43 -7.01 -16.76
C ILE A 271 -16.72 -6.01 -15.62
N GLN A 272 -15.78 -5.13 -15.29
CA GLN A 272 -15.94 -4.13 -14.24
C GLN A 272 -17.09 -3.15 -14.52
N GLU A 273 -17.17 -2.62 -15.74
CA GLU A 273 -18.18 -1.64 -16.13
C GLU A 273 -19.60 -2.25 -16.13
N SER A 274 -19.76 -3.45 -16.68
CA SER A 274 -21.06 -4.15 -16.68
C SER A 274 -21.50 -4.55 -15.26
N ALA A 275 -20.57 -4.98 -14.40
CA ALA A 275 -20.82 -5.24 -13.00
C ALA A 275 -21.28 -3.98 -12.23
N GLN A 276 -20.51 -2.88 -12.33
CA GLN A 276 -20.82 -1.62 -11.66
C GLN A 276 -22.14 -0.99 -12.14
N ALA A 277 -22.56 -1.31 -13.37
CA ALA A 277 -23.83 -0.89 -13.94
C ALA A 277 -24.99 -1.87 -13.67
N GLY A 278 -24.75 -3.02 -13.03
CA GLY A 278 -25.78 -4.04 -12.78
C GLY A 278 -26.32 -4.72 -14.04
N GLN A 279 -25.53 -4.79 -15.12
CA GLN A 279 -25.96 -5.34 -16.42
C GLN A 279 -25.75 -6.86 -16.47
N SER A 280 -26.67 -7.63 -15.92
CA SER A 280 -26.53 -9.09 -15.68
C SER A 280 -26.05 -9.89 -16.89
N THR A 281 -26.71 -9.75 -18.05
CA THR A 281 -26.35 -10.50 -19.26
C THR A 281 -24.94 -10.16 -19.75
N LYS A 282 -24.63 -8.87 -19.89
CA LYS A 282 -23.31 -8.40 -20.36
C LYS A 282 -22.19 -8.78 -19.39
N PHE A 283 -22.47 -8.76 -18.09
CA PHE A 283 -21.52 -9.18 -17.07
C PHE A 283 -21.19 -10.67 -17.19
N ALA A 284 -22.22 -11.51 -17.26
CA ALA A 284 -22.05 -12.96 -17.43
C ALA A 284 -21.31 -13.30 -18.74
N GLU A 285 -21.71 -12.71 -19.86
CA GLU A 285 -21.07 -12.92 -21.16
C GLU A 285 -19.60 -12.46 -21.18
N SER A 286 -19.31 -11.27 -20.63
CA SER A 286 -17.93 -10.74 -20.61
C SER A 286 -17.03 -11.58 -19.70
N LYS A 287 -17.56 -12.09 -18.59
CA LYS A 287 -16.83 -12.97 -17.68
C LYS A 287 -16.54 -14.32 -18.33
N ALA A 288 -17.56 -14.97 -18.91
CA ALA A 288 -17.41 -16.24 -19.60
C ALA A 288 -16.40 -16.14 -20.76
N LEU A 289 -16.47 -15.08 -21.56
CA LEU A 289 -15.51 -14.83 -22.64
C LEU A 289 -14.06 -14.67 -22.14
N PHE A 290 -13.87 -14.02 -20.99
CA PHE A 290 -12.53 -13.87 -20.41
C PHE A 290 -11.97 -15.21 -19.92
N GLU A 291 -12.79 -15.98 -19.19
CA GLU A 291 -12.42 -17.29 -18.64
C GLU A 291 -12.22 -18.36 -19.72
N GLU A 292 -12.93 -18.27 -20.85
CA GLU A 292 -12.70 -19.13 -22.01
C GLU A 292 -11.35 -18.84 -22.68
N LYS A 293 -10.97 -17.55 -22.78
CA LYS A 293 -9.79 -17.14 -23.54
C LYS A 293 -8.50 -17.22 -22.73
N TYR A 294 -8.57 -17.04 -21.41
CA TYR A 294 -7.39 -16.79 -20.58
C TYR A 294 -7.41 -17.58 -19.28
N LEU A 295 -6.22 -18.05 -18.89
CA LEU A 295 -5.96 -18.35 -17.49
C LEU A 295 -5.85 -17.05 -16.70
N LEU A 296 -6.54 -17.00 -15.57
CA LEU A 296 -6.58 -15.82 -14.71
C LEU A 296 -5.29 -15.75 -13.88
N THR A 297 -4.63 -14.60 -13.93
CA THR A 297 -3.63 -14.25 -12.91
C THR A 297 -4.35 -13.92 -11.60
N GLN A 298 -3.63 -13.94 -10.47
CA GLN A 298 -4.21 -13.57 -9.17
C GLN A 298 -4.83 -12.16 -9.18
N ALA A 299 -4.20 -11.19 -9.85
CA ALA A 299 -4.71 -9.82 -9.93
C ALA A 299 -6.05 -9.76 -10.68
N GLU A 300 -6.25 -10.62 -11.68
CA GLU A 300 -7.47 -10.71 -12.47
C GLU A 300 -8.56 -11.47 -11.72
N THR A 301 -8.22 -12.57 -11.03
CA THR A 301 -9.12 -13.23 -10.07
C THR A 301 -9.63 -12.24 -9.04
N ASN A 302 -8.74 -11.45 -8.45
CA ASN A 302 -9.08 -10.41 -7.50
C ASN A 302 -10.00 -9.34 -8.11
N SER A 303 -9.73 -8.91 -9.35
CA SER A 303 -10.58 -7.97 -10.09
C SER A 303 -11.97 -8.54 -10.34
N ILE A 304 -12.08 -9.80 -10.78
CA ILE A 304 -13.37 -10.45 -11.03
C ILE A 304 -14.14 -10.65 -9.71
N ALA A 305 -13.45 -10.98 -8.61
CA ALA A 305 -14.07 -11.06 -7.29
C ALA A 305 -14.69 -9.72 -6.86
N SER A 306 -13.98 -8.60 -7.02
CA SER A 306 -14.55 -7.28 -6.74
C SER A 306 -15.68 -6.90 -7.69
N ALA A 307 -15.62 -7.35 -8.96
CA ALA A 307 -16.70 -7.16 -9.93
C ALA A 307 -17.98 -7.89 -9.48
N ASN A 308 -17.87 -9.12 -8.96
CA ASN A 308 -19.03 -9.81 -8.38
C ASN A 308 -19.66 -8.99 -7.24
N SER A 309 -18.84 -8.40 -6.36
CA SER A 309 -19.32 -7.54 -5.27
C SER A 309 -20.00 -6.27 -5.79
N PHE A 310 -19.44 -5.59 -6.79
CA PHE A 310 -20.12 -4.46 -7.45
C PHE A 310 -21.46 -4.88 -8.05
N PHE A 311 -21.48 -6.01 -8.75
CA PHE A 311 -22.68 -6.55 -9.36
C PHE A 311 -23.77 -6.87 -8.33
N TYR A 312 -23.40 -7.48 -7.19
CA TYR A 312 -24.33 -7.74 -6.07
C TYR A 312 -25.09 -6.47 -5.66
N TYR A 313 -24.37 -5.37 -5.45
CA TYR A 313 -24.96 -4.09 -5.03
C TYR A 313 -25.75 -3.38 -6.14
N ALA A 314 -25.27 -3.43 -7.38
CA ALA A 314 -25.87 -2.73 -8.52
C ALA A 314 -27.06 -3.47 -9.15
N SER A 315 -27.20 -4.78 -8.88
CA SER A 315 -28.25 -5.64 -9.44
C SER A 315 -29.43 -5.90 -8.50
N LYS A 316 -29.48 -5.28 -7.31
CA LYS A 316 -30.63 -5.34 -6.39
C LYS A 316 -31.94 -5.07 -7.17
N PRO A 317 -33.02 -5.86 -6.96
CA PRO A 317 -34.25 -5.74 -7.75
C PRO A 317 -35.02 -4.46 -7.41
N SER A 318 -34.60 -3.33 -7.99
CA SER A 318 -35.19 -2.01 -7.81
C SER A 318 -35.04 -1.15 -9.06
N ASN A 319 -36.00 -0.26 -9.28
CA ASN A 319 -35.95 0.74 -10.34
C ASN A 319 -35.27 2.04 -9.89
N GLU A 320 -35.01 2.19 -8.59
CA GLU A 320 -34.34 3.33 -8.00
C GLU A 320 -32.89 2.99 -7.65
N SER A 321 -32.06 4.03 -7.56
CA SER A 321 -30.63 3.88 -7.28
C SER A 321 -30.10 5.00 -6.41
N VAL A 322 -29.22 4.66 -5.48
CA VAL A 322 -28.38 5.59 -4.74
C VAL A 322 -26.95 5.50 -5.26
N HIS A 323 -26.33 6.65 -5.54
CA HIS A 323 -24.90 6.69 -5.85
C HIS A 323 -24.11 6.78 -4.54
N LEU A 324 -23.10 5.93 -4.38
CA LEU A 324 -22.26 5.90 -3.18
C LEU A 324 -20.78 5.97 -3.59
N ALA A 325 -20.02 6.83 -2.92
CA ALA A 325 -18.58 6.92 -3.06
C ALA A 325 -17.87 6.20 -1.91
N TRP A 326 -17.05 5.21 -2.26
CA TRP A 326 -16.16 4.49 -1.33
C TRP A 326 -14.83 4.12 -2.00
N TRP A 327 -13.87 3.63 -1.22
CA TRP A 327 -12.56 3.25 -1.74
C TRP A 327 -12.50 1.76 -2.12
N ALA A 328 -12.72 1.40 -3.39
CA ALA A 328 -12.87 -0.02 -3.74
C ALA A 328 -11.56 -0.84 -3.80
N LYS A 329 -10.38 -0.19 -3.76
CA LYS A 329 -9.06 -0.82 -3.97
C LYS A 329 -8.29 -0.98 -2.66
N PRO A 330 -7.37 -1.94 -2.53
CA PRO A 330 -6.96 -2.94 -3.53
C PRO A 330 -8.06 -3.96 -3.83
N PHE A 331 -7.97 -4.63 -4.97
CA PHE A 331 -8.83 -5.79 -5.26
C PHE A 331 -8.20 -7.06 -4.66
N PRO A 332 -9.00 -7.99 -4.10
CA PRO A 332 -10.46 -8.13 -4.24
C PRO A 332 -11.28 -7.19 -3.36
N GLY A 333 -10.65 -6.54 -2.40
CA GLY A 333 -11.21 -5.54 -1.51
C GLY A 333 -10.38 -5.46 -0.23
N ASN A 334 -10.57 -4.42 0.55
CA ASN A 334 -10.11 -4.35 1.93
C ASN A 334 -11.37 -4.27 2.80
N PHE A 335 -11.52 -5.16 3.79
CA PHE A 335 -12.72 -5.31 4.61
C PHE A 335 -13.38 -3.98 4.98
N GLY A 336 -12.58 -3.06 5.55
CA GLY A 336 -13.09 -1.77 6.02
C GLY A 336 -13.68 -0.91 4.91
N ASP A 337 -13.07 -0.88 3.73
CA ASP A 337 -13.55 -0.01 2.64
C ASP A 337 -14.86 -0.52 2.00
N TRP A 338 -15.16 -1.82 2.16
CA TRP A 338 -16.37 -2.45 1.64
C TRP A 338 -17.51 -2.49 2.67
N LEU A 339 -17.30 -1.99 3.89
CA LEU A 339 -18.39 -1.79 4.84
C LEU A 339 -19.37 -0.69 4.40
N SER A 340 -18.89 0.36 3.71
CA SER A 340 -19.75 1.45 3.24
C SER A 340 -20.90 0.97 2.33
N PRO A 341 -20.66 0.23 1.22
CA PRO A 341 -21.74 -0.29 0.41
C PRO A 341 -22.59 -1.35 1.13
N LEU A 342 -22.01 -2.15 2.03
CA LEU A 342 -22.75 -3.11 2.85
C LEU A 342 -23.80 -2.40 3.72
N ILE A 343 -23.38 -1.37 4.47
CA ILE A 343 -24.25 -0.60 5.37
C ILE A 343 -25.34 0.10 4.58
N VAL A 344 -24.97 0.83 3.53
CA VAL A 344 -25.96 1.56 2.71
C VAL A 344 -26.98 0.61 2.10
N SER A 345 -26.53 -0.54 1.56
CA SER A 345 -27.42 -1.54 0.96
C SER A 345 -28.34 -2.24 1.96
N HIS A 346 -27.99 -2.26 3.25
CA HIS A 346 -28.84 -2.80 4.31
C HIS A 346 -30.03 -1.87 4.63
N TYR A 347 -29.80 -0.55 4.59
CA TYR A 347 -30.80 0.46 4.96
C TYR A 347 -31.63 1.00 3.79
N THR A 348 -31.49 0.45 2.58
CA THR A 348 -32.28 0.86 1.42
C THR A 348 -32.58 -0.28 0.47
N GLU A 349 -33.75 -0.25 -0.17
CA GLU A 349 -34.11 -1.15 -1.28
C GLU A 349 -33.59 -0.67 -2.64
N LYS A 350 -33.01 0.54 -2.70
CA LYS A 350 -32.40 1.08 -3.93
C LYS A 350 -31.15 0.29 -4.33
N LYS A 351 -30.86 0.26 -5.63
CA LYS A 351 -29.54 -0.19 -6.14
C LYS A 351 -28.44 0.71 -5.60
N VAL A 352 -27.31 0.16 -5.21
CA VAL A 352 -26.13 0.96 -4.84
C VAL A 352 -25.18 1.03 -6.03
N ILE A 353 -25.00 2.22 -6.59
CA ILE A 353 -24.17 2.47 -7.78
C ILE A 353 -22.86 3.12 -7.36
N PHE A 354 -21.74 2.54 -7.82
CA PHE A 354 -20.43 3.03 -7.47
C PHE A 354 -20.12 4.40 -8.08
N GLN A 355 -19.85 5.38 -7.22
CA GLN A 355 -19.25 6.66 -7.59
C GLN A 355 -17.76 6.62 -7.23
N VAL A 356 -16.89 6.59 -8.24
CA VAL A 356 -15.44 6.64 -8.03
C VAL A 356 -15.07 7.94 -7.29
N PRO A 357 -14.39 7.89 -6.12
CA PRO A 357 -14.11 9.10 -5.32
C PRO A 357 -13.34 10.17 -6.09
N VAL A 358 -12.32 9.76 -6.86
CA VAL A 358 -11.41 10.63 -7.61
C VAL A 358 -11.97 11.14 -8.95
N ARG A 359 -13.19 10.74 -9.34
CA ARG A 359 -13.84 11.23 -10.56
C ARG A 359 -14.86 12.30 -10.20
N LEU A 360 -15.06 13.27 -11.10
CA LEU A 360 -16.22 14.17 -11.09
C LEU A 360 -17.50 13.36 -10.85
N ALA A 361 -18.38 13.89 -10.01
CA ALA A 361 -19.70 13.31 -9.78
C ALA A 361 -20.75 14.18 -10.46
N SER A 362 -21.43 13.64 -11.47
CA SER A 362 -22.52 14.32 -12.18
C SER A 362 -23.86 14.25 -11.45
N ARG A 363 -23.96 13.40 -10.42
CA ARG A 363 -25.17 13.19 -9.61
C ARG A 363 -24.87 13.36 -8.14
N ALA A 364 -25.90 13.72 -7.37
CA ALA A 364 -25.83 13.66 -5.91
C ALA A 364 -25.48 12.23 -5.49
N HIS A 365 -24.59 12.10 -4.51
CA HIS A 365 -24.09 10.81 -4.04
C HIS A 365 -23.76 10.88 -2.56
N MET A 366 -23.94 9.75 -1.88
CA MET A 366 -23.48 9.61 -0.52
C MET A 366 -21.96 9.41 -0.51
N ILE A 367 -21.29 9.98 0.50
CA ILE A 367 -19.92 9.61 0.87
C ILE A 367 -19.92 9.35 2.38
N GLY A 368 -19.56 8.15 2.76
CA GLY A 368 -19.62 7.72 4.15
C GLY A 368 -18.62 6.61 4.43
N LEU A 369 -18.24 6.49 5.70
CA LEU A 369 -17.24 5.55 6.23
C LEU A 369 -15.83 5.73 5.60
N GLY A 370 -14.78 5.48 6.39
CA GLY A 370 -13.39 5.62 5.93
C GLY A 370 -12.84 7.05 5.96
N SER A 371 -11.52 7.18 5.80
CA SER A 371 -10.79 8.46 5.81
C SER A 371 -10.74 9.11 4.42
N ILE A 372 -11.89 9.20 3.75
CA ILE A 372 -12.00 9.66 2.35
C ILE A 372 -12.61 11.06 2.23
N GLY A 373 -12.74 11.81 3.34
CA GLY A 373 -13.33 13.15 3.39
C GLY A 373 -12.70 14.16 2.42
N ARG A 374 -11.42 13.99 2.05
CA ARG A 374 -10.74 14.79 1.01
C ARG A 374 -11.46 14.78 -0.34
N PHE A 375 -12.27 13.76 -0.61
CA PHE A 375 -13.01 13.59 -1.86
C PHE A 375 -14.48 14.04 -1.77
N ILE A 376 -14.88 14.69 -0.66
CA ILE A 376 -16.21 15.31 -0.55
C ILE A 376 -16.36 16.37 -1.64
N LYS A 377 -17.47 16.30 -2.37
CA LYS A 377 -17.81 17.20 -3.48
C LYS A 377 -18.96 18.12 -3.08
N PRO A 378 -19.15 19.24 -3.80
CA PRO A 378 -20.28 20.15 -3.60
C PRO A 378 -21.67 19.50 -3.57
N ASN A 379 -21.84 18.38 -4.27
CA ASN A 379 -23.10 17.62 -4.36
C ASN A 379 -23.08 16.30 -3.55
N SER A 380 -22.12 16.14 -2.63
CA SER A 380 -22.07 14.97 -1.74
C SER A 380 -23.06 15.11 -0.59
N VAL A 381 -23.64 13.99 -0.17
CA VAL A 381 -24.30 13.81 1.12
C VAL A 381 -23.32 13.08 2.04
N VAL A 382 -22.85 13.76 3.07
CA VAL A 382 -21.76 13.30 3.95
C VAL A 382 -22.34 12.63 5.19
N VAL A 383 -22.00 11.36 5.40
CA VAL A 383 -22.45 10.57 6.56
C VAL A 383 -21.27 9.82 7.18
N GLY A 384 -20.75 10.32 8.30
CA GLY A 384 -19.82 9.59 9.16
C GLY A 384 -18.42 9.30 8.59
N THR A 385 -18.09 9.80 7.40
CA THR A 385 -16.71 9.74 6.86
C THR A 385 -15.80 10.72 7.62
N GLY A 386 -14.50 10.38 7.67
CA GLY A 386 -13.47 11.23 8.29
C GLY A 386 -12.37 11.65 7.31
N ILE A 387 -11.36 12.33 7.82
CA ILE A 387 -10.18 12.78 7.07
C ILE A 387 -8.93 11.97 7.43
N SER A 388 -7.91 12.01 6.56
CA SER A 388 -6.59 11.39 6.81
C SER A 388 -5.51 12.41 7.24
N THR A 389 -5.79 13.70 7.08
CA THR A 389 -5.00 14.85 7.51
C THR A 389 -5.95 16.04 7.68
N ASP A 390 -5.64 16.97 8.57
CA ASP A 390 -6.35 18.23 8.73
C ASP A 390 -5.75 19.37 7.90
N GLU A 391 -4.65 19.12 7.18
CA GLU A 391 -4.06 20.04 6.20
C GLU A 391 -4.80 20.00 4.84
N LEU A 392 -6.11 20.21 4.87
CA LEU A 392 -6.95 20.20 3.66
C LEU A 392 -8.12 21.17 3.74
N THR A 393 -8.79 21.41 2.62
CA THR A 393 -10.03 22.18 2.56
C THR A 393 -11.15 21.28 2.05
N LEU A 394 -12.27 21.25 2.76
CA LEU A 394 -13.45 20.47 2.42
C LEU A 394 -14.48 21.29 1.64
N ALA A 395 -15.32 20.62 0.84
CA ALA A 395 -16.34 21.31 0.05
C ALA A 395 -17.45 21.87 0.97
N LYS A 396 -17.46 23.18 1.16
CA LYS A 396 -18.41 23.87 2.05
C LYS A 396 -19.90 23.70 1.71
N SER A 397 -20.24 23.42 0.45
CA SER A 397 -21.63 23.34 -0.02
C SER A 397 -22.23 21.94 -0.02
N ALA A 398 -21.45 20.92 0.39
CA ALA A 398 -21.97 19.57 0.53
C ALA A 398 -23.04 19.52 1.64
N THR A 399 -23.91 18.51 1.59
CA THR A 399 -24.90 18.26 2.65
C THR A 399 -24.24 17.42 3.74
N TYR A 400 -23.88 18.05 4.87
CA TYR A 400 -23.27 17.36 6.01
C TYR A 400 -24.35 16.88 6.98
N VAL A 401 -24.59 15.56 7.03
CA VAL A 401 -25.52 14.94 7.98
C VAL A 401 -24.80 14.56 9.26
N SER A 402 -23.66 13.89 9.12
CA SER A 402 -22.74 13.55 10.20
C SER A 402 -21.33 13.42 9.65
N VAL A 403 -20.33 13.49 10.53
CA VAL A 403 -18.93 13.20 10.21
C VAL A 403 -18.38 12.20 11.22
N ARG A 404 -17.19 11.66 10.98
CA ARG A 404 -16.60 10.64 11.88
C ARG A 404 -16.52 11.14 13.33
N GLY A 405 -16.03 12.36 13.52
CA GLY A 405 -15.80 12.93 14.84
C GLY A 405 -15.46 14.43 14.83
N PRO A 406 -15.06 14.97 15.99
CA PRO A 406 -14.90 16.41 16.19
C PRO A 406 -13.73 17.02 15.41
N VAL A 407 -12.68 16.25 15.09
CA VAL A 407 -11.56 16.76 14.28
C VAL A 407 -12.04 17.00 12.85
N THR A 408 -12.78 16.04 12.28
CA THR A 408 -13.37 16.23 10.94
C THR A 408 -14.38 17.39 10.96
N ALA A 409 -15.21 17.52 12.00
CA ALA A 409 -16.18 18.62 12.13
C ALA A 409 -15.51 20.00 12.18
N ARG A 410 -14.40 20.12 12.94
CA ARG A 410 -13.58 21.33 12.99
C ARG A 410 -13.09 21.72 11.59
N VAL A 411 -12.54 20.77 10.82
CA VAL A 411 -12.03 21.04 9.46
C VAL A 411 -13.16 21.44 8.49
N VAL A 412 -14.36 20.87 8.64
CA VAL A 412 -15.56 21.32 7.90
C VAL A 412 -15.84 22.80 8.20
N LYS A 413 -15.85 23.18 9.48
CA LYS A 413 -16.10 24.56 9.92
C LYS A 413 -15.03 25.53 9.41
N GLU A 414 -13.76 25.18 9.56
CA GLU A 414 -12.61 25.98 9.07
C GLU A 414 -12.62 26.14 7.54
N SER A 415 -13.17 25.15 6.82
CA SER A 415 -13.37 25.22 5.37
C SER A 415 -14.56 26.11 4.95
N GLY A 416 -15.27 26.70 5.92
CA GLY A 416 -16.46 27.52 5.72
C GLY A 416 -17.75 26.72 5.50
N GLY A 417 -17.76 25.43 5.88
CA GLY A 417 -18.94 24.57 5.91
C GLY A 417 -19.84 24.81 7.13
N PRO A 418 -20.91 24.01 7.28
CA PRO A 418 -21.82 24.10 8.42
C PRO A 418 -21.16 23.66 9.73
N ASP A 419 -21.83 23.96 10.84
CA ASP A 419 -21.49 23.37 12.14
C ASP A 419 -22.12 21.97 12.21
N VAL A 420 -21.31 20.94 12.42
CA VAL A 420 -21.74 19.53 12.42
C VAL A 420 -21.57 18.98 13.83
N THR A 421 -22.66 18.54 14.44
CA THR A 421 -22.68 18.05 15.83
C THR A 421 -23.00 16.56 15.97
N SER A 422 -23.41 15.90 14.88
CA SER A 422 -23.64 14.45 14.87
C SER A 422 -22.40 13.71 14.40
N PHE A 423 -21.96 12.74 15.21
CA PHE A 423 -20.71 12.03 15.03
C PHE A 423 -20.86 10.52 15.05
N GLY A 424 -20.00 9.85 14.29
CA GLY A 424 -19.78 8.41 14.38
C GLY A 424 -19.38 7.82 13.04
N ASP A 425 -18.47 6.84 13.08
CA ASP A 425 -18.13 6.04 11.90
C ASP A 425 -19.23 4.99 11.66
N PRO A 426 -19.85 4.91 10.47
CA PRO A 426 -20.92 3.96 10.18
C PRO A 426 -20.53 2.49 10.39
N GLY A 427 -19.22 2.18 10.39
CA GLY A 427 -18.71 0.83 10.64
C GLY A 427 -19.18 0.22 11.96
N VAL A 428 -19.56 1.04 12.95
CA VAL A 428 -20.12 0.56 14.23
C VAL A 428 -21.48 -0.14 14.07
N LEU A 429 -22.20 0.06 12.96
CA LEU A 429 -23.50 -0.56 12.71
C LEU A 429 -23.42 -2.01 12.23
N ILE A 430 -22.23 -2.56 12.03
CA ILE A 430 -22.06 -3.92 11.50
C ILE A 430 -22.78 -4.99 12.34
N SER A 431 -22.90 -4.81 13.67
CA SER A 431 -23.67 -5.70 14.55
C SER A 431 -25.19 -5.63 14.38
N ARG A 432 -25.73 -4.55 13.81
CA ARG A 432 -27.15 -4.47 13.41
C ARG A 432 -27.41 -5.19 12.09
N ILE A 433 -26.41 -5.22 11.22
CA ILE A 433 -26.49 -5.87 9.91
C ILE A 433 -26.35 -7.39 10.05
N PHE A 434 -25.38 -7.83 10.84
CA PHE A 434 -25.18 -9.23 11.16
C PHE A 434 -25.35 -9.44 12.68
N PRO A 435 -26.56 -9.77 13.16
CA PRO A 435 -26.80 -9.96 14.59
C PRO A 435 -26.20 -11.30 15.05
N VAL A 436 -24.90 -11.32 15.29
CA VAL A 436 -24.16 -12.47 15.82
C VAL A 436 -24.17 -12.43 17.35
N GLU A 437 -24.72 -13.47 17.97
CA GLU A 437 -24.63 -13.66 19.42
C GLU A 437 -23.28 -14.28 19.80
N ARG A 438 -22.55 -13.64 20.72
CA ARG A 438 -21.27 -14.13 21.21
C ARG A 438 -21.51 -15.29 22.17
N ALA A 439 -21.14 -16.50 21.72
CA ALA A 439 -21.22 -17.73 22.51
C ALA A 439 -19.91 -17.99 23.28
N ALA A 440 -19.75 -19.22 23.80
CA ALA A 440 -18.48 -19.69 24.34
C ALA A 440 -17.39 -19.56 23.27
N THR A 441 -16.27 -18.96 23.64
CA THR A 441 -15.13 -18.71 22.75
C THR A 441 -14.25 -19.95 22.63
N ASN A 442 -13.36 -19.94 21.64
CA ASN A 442 -12.55 -21.07 21.23
C ASN A 442 -11.20 -21.19 21.99
N GLY A 443 -10.90 -20.29 22.93
CA GLY A 443 -9.63 -20.31 23.68
C GLY A 443 -8.44 -19.74 22.90
N ARG A 444 -8.67 -19.11 21.73
CA ARG A 444 -7.63 -18.66 20.79
C ARG A 444 -7.71 -17.17 20.54
N VAL A 445 -6.64 -16.63 19.93
CA VAL A 445 -6.53 -15.22 19.52
C VAL A 445 -6.57 -15.11 18.01
N ALA A 446 -7.39 -14.22 17.47
CA ALA A 446 -7.36 -13.89 16.05
C ALA A 446 -6.41 -12.72 15.79
N LEU A 447 -5.50 -12.86 14.82
CA LEU A 447 -4.72 -11.77 14.25
C LEU A 447 -5.36 -11.34 12.92
N VAL A 448 -5.73 -10.07 12.80
CA VAL A 448 -6.14 -9.49 11.51
C VAL A 448 -5.28 -8.29 11.17
N ARG A 449 -4.53 -8.37 10.09
CA ARG A 449 -3.61 -7.29 9.70
C ARG A 449 -4.26 -6.36 8.69
N HIS A 450 -3.91 -5.08 8.76
CA HIS A 450 -4.17 -4.19 7.64
C HIS A 450 -3.47 -4.72 6.38
N PHE A 451 -4.07 -4.53 5.21
CA PHE A 451 -3.54 -5.13 3.97
C PHE A 451 -2.09 -4.71 3.66
N THR A 452 -1.67 -3.51 4.08
CA THR A 452 -0.28 -3.03 3.93
C THR A 452 0.70 -3.70 4.90
N HIS A 453 0.21 -4.25 6.01
CA HIS A 453 1.00 -5.00 6.98
C HIS A 453 1.03 -6.50 6.70
N LYS A 454 0.13 -7.03 5.87
CA LYS A 454 0.08 -8.47 5.52
C LYS A 454 1.41 -9.03 4.98
N PRO A 455 2.20 -8.28 4.18
CA PRO A 455 3.48 -8.79 3.69
C PRO A 455 4.59 -8.87 4.76
N ILE A 456 4.41 -8.29 5.95
CA ILE A 456 5.41 -8.31 7.02
C ILE A 456 5.53 -9.74 7.57
N PRO A 457 6.70 -10.37 7.63
CA PRO A 457 6.86 -11.66 8.28
C PRO A 457 6.76 -11.50 9.79
N LEU A 458 6.06 -12.43 10.44
CA LEU A 458 5.82 -12.41 11.88
C LEU A 458 6.12 -13.78 12.48
N VAL A 459 6.58 -13.78 13.73
CA VAL A 459 6.56 -14.99 14.57
C VAL A 459 5.31 -14.91 15.43
N THR A 460 4.36 -15.82 15.20
CA THR A 460 3.11 -15.91 15.94
C THR A 460 3.18 -16.99 17.03
N PRO A 461 2.53 -16.80 18.19
CA PRO A 461 2.36 -17.88 19.16
C PRO A 461 1.39 -18.96 18.63
N GLU A 462 1.49 -20.18 19.16
CA GLU A 462 0.71 -21.35 18.69
C GLU A 462 -0.82 -21.18 18.84
N ASN A 463 -1.26 -20.40 19.82
CA ASN A 463 -2.66 -20.11 20.09
C ASN A 463 -3.25 -18.95 19.26
N MET A 464 -2.52 -18.46 18.24
CA MET A 464 -2.94 -17.34 17.40
C MET A 464 -3.20 -17.78 15.96
N ASP A 465 -4.39 -17.49 15.45
CA ASP A 465 -4.79 -17.71 14.06
C ASP A 465 -4.77 -16.41 13.29
N GLU A 466 -4.18 -16.39 12.10
CA GLU A 466 -4.26 -15.23 11.21
C GLU A 466 -5.48 -15.34 10.27
N LEU A 467 -6.35 -14.32 10.28
CA LEU A 467 -7.49 -14.20 9.38
C LEU A 467 -7.24 -13.12 8.32
N ASP A 468 -7.78 -13.33 7.12
CA ASP A 468 -7.58 -12.39 6.01
C ASP A 468 -8.49 -11.16 6.09
N VAL A 469 -7.98 -10.01 5.65
CA VAL A 469 -8.71 -8.74 5.50
C VAL A 469 -9.14 -8.49 4.05
N PHE A 470 -8.61 -9.25 3.08
CA PHE A 470 -8.90 -9.08 1.66
C PHE A 470 -10.26 -9.65 1.27
N MET A 471 -11.29 -8.81 1.29
CA MET A 471 -12.65 -9.18 0.89
C MET A 471 -13.48 -7.97 0.47
N SER A 472 -14.55 -8.24 -0.27
CA SER A 472 -15.52 -7.23 -0.71
C SER A 472 -16.97 -7.68 -0.69
N HIS A 473 -17.23 -8.98 -0.78
CA HIS A 473 -18.58 -9.51 -0.85
C HIS A 473 -19.23 -9.60 0.53
N PRO A 474 -20.52 -9.25 0.70
CA PRO A 474 -21.23 -9.36 1.98
C PRO A 474 -21.08 -10.71 2.67
N ASP A 475 -21.14 -11.82 1.93
CA ASP A 475 -21.01 -13.17 2.50
C ASP A 475 -19.63 -13.42 3.12
N GLN A 476 -18.57 -12.89 2.50
CA GLN A 476 -17.20 -12.99 3.04
C GLN A 476 -17.04 -12.15 4.29
N ILE A 477 -17.60 -10.93 4.27
CA ILE A 477 -17.62 -10.02 5.43
C ILE A 477 -18.36 -10.69 6.59
N LYS A 478 -19.53 -11.28 6.33
CA LYS A 478 -20.32 -12.03 7.32
C LYS A 478 -19.51 -13.18 7.90
N THR A 479 -18.88 -13.99 7.05
CA THR A 479 -18.04 -15.13 7.47
C THR A 479 -16.91 -14.68 8.40
N LEU A 480 -16.21 -13.59 8.07
CA LEU A 480 -15.16 -13.05 8.94
C LEU A 480 -15.73 -12.59 10.28
N VAL A 481 -16.84 -11.85 10.27
CA VAL A 481 -17.49 -11.35 11.48
C VAL A 481 -17.94 -12.49 12.40
N GLU A 482 -18.54 -13.54 11.84
CA GLU A 482 -18.93 -14.75 12.56
C GLU A 482 -17.70 -15.45 13.16
N ALA A 483 -16.60 -15.55 12.41
CA ALA A 483 -15.34 -16.09 12.91
C ALA A 483 -14.77 -15.27 14.07
N LEU A 484 -14.68 -13.93 13.94
CA LEU A 484 -14.14 -13.05 14.99
C LEU A 484 -14.89 -13.21 16.33
N ASN A 485 -16.20 -13.43 16.28
CA ASN A 485 -17.02 -13.61 17.47
C ASN A 485 -16.71 -14.90 18.25
N GLN A 486 -16.00 -15.86 17.64
CA GLN A 486 -15.59 -17.11 18.29
C GLN A 486 -14.28 -17.01 19.07
N TYR A 487 -13.48 -15.97 18.85
CA TYR A 487 -12.17 -15.82 19.51
C TYR A 487 -12.28 -15.14 20.87
N ASP A 488 -11.39 -15.51 21.80
CA ASP A 488 -11.27 -14.86 23.11
C ASP A 488 -10.93 -13.37 22.93
N ARG A 489 -10.09 -13.08 21.93
CA ARG A 489 -9.59 -11.75 21.60
C ARG A 489 -9.22 -11.62 20.13
N VAL A 490 -9.28 -10.38 19.64
CA VAL A 490 -8.73 -9.99 18.35
C VAL A 490 -7.53 -9.06 18.54
N VAL A 491 -6.40 -9.37 17.93
CA VAL A 491 -5.26 -8.47 17.77
C VAL A 491 -5.31 -7.93 16.34
N THR A 492 -5.27 -6.61 16.16
CA THR A 492 -5.44 -6.04 14.82
C THR A 492 -4.62 -4.80 14.57
N SER A 493 -4.16 -4.63 13.33
CA SER A 493 -3.65 -3.35 12.82
C SER A 493 -4.60 -2.66 11.83
N ALA A 494 -5.78 -3.25 11.61
CA ALA A 494 -6.82 -2.71 10.74
C ALA A 494 -7.90 -2.00 11.58
N MET A 495 -7.99 -0.66 11.44
CA MET A 495 -8.94 0.16 12.19
C MET A 495 -10.39 -0.35 12.13
N HIS A 496 -10.91 -0.74 10.96
CA HIS A 496 -12.29 -1.19 10.86
C HIS A 496 -12.53 -2.59 11.46
N ILE A 497 -11.49 -3.40 11.63
CA ILE A 497 -11.59 -4.63 12.43
C ILE A 497 -11.71 -4.27 13.91
N PHE A 498 -10.94 -3.28 14.40
CA PHE A 498 -11.08 -2.77 15.75
C PHE A 498 -12.48 -2.19 16.01
N ILE A 499 -13.00 -1.37 15.08
CA ILE A 499 -14.38 -0.85 15.13
C ILE A 499 -15.40 -1.99 15.15
N THR A 500 -15.19 -3.02 14.33
CA THR A 500 -16.06 -4.21 14.31
C THR A 500 -16.05 -4.91 15.66
N CYS A 501 -14.87 -5.10 16.27
CA CYS A 501 -14.78 -5.69 17.60
C CYS A 501 -15.56 -4.88 18.64
N GLN A 502 -15.48 -3.55 18.62
CA GLN A 502 -16.23 -2.67 19.52
C GLN A 502 -17.75 -2.70 19.27
N SER A 503 -18.17 -2.92 18.01
CA SER A 503 -19.58 -3.07 17.64
C SER A 503 -20.22 -4.33 18.27
N TYR A 504 -19.44 -5.41 18.41
CA TYR A 504 -19.88 -6.67 19.05
C TYR A 504 -19.52 -6.76 20.54
N GLY A 505 -18.57 -5.96 21.03
CA GLY A 505 -17.99 -6.10 22.37
C GLY A 505 -16.97 -7.24 22.47
N ILE A 506 -16.19 -7.47 21.41
CA ILE A 506 -15.10 -8.43 21.37
C ILE A 506 -13.84 -7.75 21.95
N PRO A 507 -13.16 -8.36 22.95
CA PRO A 507 -11.87 -7.87 23.45
C PRO A 507 -10.88 -7.67 22.31
N CYS A 508 -10.29 -6.48 22.20
CA CYS A 508 -9.43 -6.15 21.07
C CYS A 508 -8.21 -5.30 21.43
N ALA A 509 -7.04 -5.70 20.89
CA ALA A 509 -5.80 -4.94 20.94
C ALA A 509 -5.53 -4.29 19.58
N LEU A 510 -5.42 -2.96 19.56
CA LEU A 510 -5.06 -2.20 18.36
C LEU A 510 -3.54 -1.96 18.32
N ILE A 511 -2.87 -2.57 17.35
CA ILE A 511 -1.41 -2.54 17.22
C ILE A 511 -0.94 -1.94 15.90
N THR A 512 0.33 -1.57 15.86
CA THR A 512 1.12 -1.38 14.65
C THR A 512 2.48 -2.08 14.83
N PHE A 513 3.29 -2.19 13.78
CA PHE A 513 4.57 -2.90 13.86
C PHE A 513 5.73 -1.91 13.86
N GLU A 514 6.70 -2.14 14.75
CA GLU A 514 7.90 -1.31 14.89
C GLU A 514 8.64 -1.17 13.54
N GLY A 515 8.88 0.07 13.15
CA GLY A 515 9.50 0.43 11.88
C GLY A 515 8.54 0.43 10.68
N PHE A 516 7.27 0.02 10.84
CA PHE A 516 6.24 -0.02 9.78
C PHE A 516 5.05 0.90 10.07
N GLU A 517 5.16 1.79 11.04
CA GLU A 517 4.07 2.67 11.52
C GLU A 517 3.44 3.51 10.40
N ASP A 518 4.27 4.00 9.48
CA ASP A 518 3.84 4.82 8.33
C ASP A 518 3.23 4.01 7.18
N SER A 519 3.18 2.68 7.28
CA SER A 519 2.63 1.81 6.22
C SER A 519 1.11 1.95 6.08
N VAL A 520 0.44 2.54 7.06
CA VAL A 520 -1.00 2.81 7.04
C VAL A 520 -1.21 4.31 6.79
N HIS A 521 -1.92 4.65 5.72
CA HIS A 521 -2.09 6.05 5.31
C HIS A 521 -2.76 6.93 6.37
N GLY A 522 -2.21 8.14 6.54
CA GLY A 522 -2.67 9.22 7.41
C GLY A 522 -1.68 9.54 8.53
N ASN A 523 -1.83 10.68 9.19
CA ASN A 523 -1.00 11.11 10.33
C ASN A 523 -1.53 10.60 11.69
N GLY A 524 -2.29 9.50 11.69
CA GLY A 524 -2.92 8.95 12.90
C GLY A 524 -4.21 9.64 13.35
N ILE A 525 -4.57 10.83 12.83
CA ILE A 525 -5.78 11.60 13.26
C ILE A 525 -7.05 10.75 13.27
N LYS A 526 -7.19 9.83 12.31
CA LYS A 526 -8.40 9.01 12.16
C LYS A 526 -8.78 8.22 13.42
N TYR A 527 -7.81 7.75 14.20
CA TYR A 527 -8.09 6.91 15.38
C TYR A 527 -8.69 7.73 16.52
N GLY A 528 -8.08 8.88 16.84
CA GLY A 528 -8.61 9.81 17.82
C GLY A 528 -9.94 10.42 17.41
N ASP A 529 -10.07 10.82 16.12
CA ASP A 529 -11.32 11.37 15.58
C ASP A 529 -12.48 10.36 15.68
N TYR A 530 -12.22 9.10 15.36
CA TYR A 530 -13.20 8.02 15.55
C TYR A 530 -13.57 7.86 17.02
N ALA A 531 -12.59 7.67 17.90
CA ALA A 531 -12.83 7.34 19.30
C ALA A 531 -13.68 8.43 19.98
N GLN A 532 -13.32 9.70 19.77
CA GLN A 532 -14.10 10.83 20.28
C GLN A 532 -15.50 10.91 19.66
N GLY A 533 -15.65 10.60 18.36
CA GLY A 533 -16.94 10.59 17.68
C GLY A 533 -17.93 9.56 18.24
N VAL A 534 -17.43 8.46 18.79
CA VAL A 534 -18.25 7.43 19.47
C VAL A 534 -18.29 7.56 20.99
N GLY A 535 -17.69 8.61 21.56
CA GLY A 535 -17.71 8.89 22.99
C GLY A 535 -16.66 8.16 23.82
N LEU A 536 -15.57 7.71 23.20
CA LEU A 536 -14.41 7.10 23.86
C LEU A 536 -13.27 8.11 24.00
N GLU A 537 -12.35 7.82 24.91
CA GLU A 537 -11.06 8.52 24.98
C GLU A 537 -10.24 8.29 23.70
N SER A 538 -9.31 9.19 23.39
CA SER A 538 -8.49 9.06 22.19
C SER A 538 -7.68 7.76 22.23
N ILE A 539 -7.78 6.97 21.15
CA ILE A 539 -7.07 5.70 20.99
C ILE A 539 -6.05 5.85 19.85
N SER A 540 -4.90 5.21 20.00
CA SER A 540 -3.86 5.08 18.97
C SER A 540 -3.35 3.64 18.93
N PRO A 541 -2.92 3.13 17.77
CA PRO A 541 -2.29 1.82 17.68
C PRO A 541 -0.97 1.79 18.47
N VAL A 542 -0.73 0.70 19.19
CA VAL A 542 0.51 0.49 19.96
C VAL A 542 1.56 -0.20 19.08
N PRO A 543 2.77 0.38 18.89
CA PRO A 543 3.86 -0.29 18.18
C PRO A 543 4.33 -1.54 18.93
N VAL A 544 4.47 -2.66 18.22
CA VAL A 544 5.00 -3.92 18.75
C VAL A 544 6.07 -4.52 17.81
N GLY A 545 6.98 -5.30 18.38
CA GLY A 545 7.98 -6.05 17.60
C GLY A 545 7.37 -7.15 16.74
N LEU A 546 8.15 -7.69 15.79
CA LEU A 546 7.70 -8.71 14.82
C LEU A 546 7.54 -10.11 15.42
N ASN A 547 8.07 -10.35 16.63
CA ASN A 547 7.85 -11.58 17.36
C ASN A 547 6.72 -11.40 18.38
N LEU A 548 5.50 -11.77 17.96
CA LEU A 548 4.29 -11.64 18.75
C LEU A 548 4.25 -12.59 19.94
N SER A 549 5.09 -13.64 19.97
CA SER A 549 5.21 -14.51 21.13
C SER A 549 5.88 -13.85 22.34
N LYS A 550 6.45 -12.63 22.16
CA LYS A 550 7.10 -11.85 23.21
C LYS A 550 6.26 -10.66 23.70
N ILE A 551 5.04 -10.50 23.18
CA ILE A 551 4.19 -9.36 23.47
C ILE A 551 3.14 -9.77 24.50
N ASP A 552 3.01 -8.98 25.57
CA ASP A 552 1.92 -9.12 26.54
C ASP A 552 0.66 -8.44 25.99
N PHE A 553 -0.16 -9.18 25.26
CA PHE A 553 -1.41 -8.65 24.72
C PHE A 553 -2.46 -8.35 25.79
N ASP A 554 -2.38 -8.92 27.00
CA ASP A 554 -3.37 -8.65 28.05
C ASP A 554 -3.34 -7.18 28.44
N SER A 555 -2.14 -6.61 28.56
CA SER A 555 -1.93 -5.18 28.82
C SER A 555 -2.42 -4.24 27.70
N LEU A 556 -2.54 -4.74 26.46
CA LEU A 556 -2.89 -3.94 25.28
C LEU A 556 -4.37 -4.07 24.89
N THR A 557 -5.11 -4.96 25.52
CA THR A 557 -6.48 -5.31 25.12
C THR A 557 -7.48 -4.39 25.77
N THR A 558 -8.48 -3.98 24.98
CA THR A 558 -9.59 -3.17 25.44
C THR A 558 -10.92 -3.91 25.23
N ASP A 559 -11.83 -3.76 26.18
CA ASP A 559 -13.19 -4.34 26.15
C ASP A 559 -14.25 -3.29 25.79
N HIS A 560 -13.86 -2.26 25.04
CA HIS A 560 -14.77 -1.19 24.64
C HIS A 560 -15.94 -1.73 23.82
N LYS A 561 -17.16 -1.34 24.20
CA LYS A 561 -18.39 -1.66 23.47
C LYS A 561 -19.17 -0.39 23.16
N ILE A 562 -19.59 -0.25 21.90
CA ILE A 562 -20.39 0.90 21.49
C ILE A 562 -21.79 0.80 22.11
N THR A 563 -22.26 1.90 22.70
CA THR A 563 -23.56 1.95 23.37
C THR A 563 -24.71 1.92 22.36
N ASN A 564 -25.84 1.33 22.74
CA ASN A 564 -27.03 1.30 21.87
C ASN A 564 -27.49 2.70 21.45
N SER A 565 -27.44 3.69 22.34
CA SER A 565 -27.78 5.08 22.01
C SER A 565 -26.86 5.67 20.94
N LYS A 566 -25.56 5.36 20.96
CA LYS A 566 -24.63 5.80 19.91
C LYS A 566 -24.90 5.06 18.60
N LEU A 567 -25.20 3.77 18.65
CA LEU A 567 -25.62 3.01 17.47
C LEU A 567 -26.91 3.58 16.85
N ASP A 568 -27.89 3.97 17.67
CA ASP A 568 -29.13 4.63 17.21
C ASP A 568 -28.84 5.97 16.52
N GLU A 569 -27.96 6.80 17.09
CA GLU A 569 -27.56 8.07 16.47
C GLU A 569 -26.94 7.86 15.08
N VAL A 570 -26.02 6.90 14.95
CA VAL A 570 -25.34 6.61 13.69
C VAL A 570 -26.31 6.02 12.66
N GLU A 571 -27.23 5.16 13.08
CA GLU A 571 -28.29 4.63 12.21
C GLU A 571 -29.22 5.74 11.69
N GLN A 572 -29.66 6.64 12.58
CA GLN A 572 -30.47 7.79 12.17
C GLN A 572 -29.74 8.71 11.19
N ALA A 573 -28.42 8.87 11.34
CA ALA A 573 -27.62 9.63 10.38
C ALA A 573 -27.58 8.97 9.00
N ILE A 574 -27.51 7.63 8.92
CA ILE A 574 -27.59 6.88 7.65
C ILE A 574 -28.96 7.06 7.00
N LEU A 575 -30.06 6.84 7.75
CA LEU A 575 -31.41 7.02 7.23
C LEU A 575 -31.68 8.45 6.76
N LYS A 576 -31.22 9.45 7.53
CA LYS A 576 -31.29 10.86 7.15
C LYS A 576 -30.46 11.16 5.90
N GLY A 577 -29.25 10.61 5.79
CA GLY A 577 -28.44 10.71 4.58
C GLY A 577 -29.13 10.13 3.35
N LEU A 578 -29.75 8.96 3.49
CA LEU A 578 -30.52 8.32 2.43
C LEU A 578 -31.74 9.16 2.04
N SER A 579 -32.38 9.90 2.96
CA SER A 579 -33.53 10.74 2.59
C SER A 579 -33.21 11.90 1.62
N TYR A 580 -31.93 12.25 1.45
CA TYR A 580 -31.48 13.26 0.47
C TYR A 580 -31.21 12.69 -0.94
N LEU A 581 -31.29 11.35 -1.13
CA LEU A 581 -30.91 10.63 -2.35
C LEU A 581 -32.00 9.65 -2.77
#